data_AF-A0A964X1S7-F1
#
_entry.id   AF-A0A964X1S7-F1
#
_cell.length_a   1.000
_cell.length_b   1.000
_cell.length_c   1.000
_cell.angle_alpha   90.00
_cell.angle_beta   90.00
_cell.angle_gamma   90.00
#
_symmetry.space_group_name_H-M   'P 1'
#
loop_
_entity.id
_entity.type
_entity.pdbx_description
1 polymer ?
#
loop_
_entity_poly.entity_id
_entity_poly.type
_entity_poly.pdbx_seq_one_letter_code
_entity_poly.pdbx_strand_id
1 'polypeptide(L)'
;MTQGPDPRIMAPSLVSPAESERLAWEQAEAAGSSAALIQFLARNPDSPFAEEARARLAARRSPDPPGTAERVAGTDADVVEAFDRARLAGPDALRGFLAQHGTHPLAEEARRLLDGQ
;
A
#
# COMPACT_ATOMS: atom_id res chain seq x y z
N MET A 1 -57.14 4.34 2.09
CA MET A 1 -56.28 4.00 0.95
C MET A 1 -54.92 4.61 1.23
N THR A 2 -53.86 3.78 1.25
CA THR A 2 -52.41 4.12 1.24
C THR A 2 -51.87 4.84 2.50
N GLN A 3 -50.76 4.50 3.17
CA GLN A 3 -49.49 3.83 2.85
C GLN A 3 -48.75 3.68 4.21
N GLY A 4 -48.43 2.47 4.72
CA GLY A 4 -47.09 1.83 4.66
C GLY A 4 -46.13 2.29 5.80
N PRO A 5 -45.68 1.40 6.72
CA PRO A 5 -44.69 1.76 7.73
C PRO A 5 -43.27 1.39 7.26
N ASP A 6 -42.48 2.35 6.76
CA ASP A 6 -41.04 2.11 6.56
C ASP A 6 -40.18 3.39 6.67
N PRO A 7 -39.63 3.71 7.85
CA PRO A 7 -38.33 4.35 7.89
C PRO A 7 -37.29 3.25 7.59
N ARG A 8 -36.85 3.17 6.32
CA ARG A 8 -35.58 2.52 5.98
C ARG A 8 -34.47 3.25 6.74
N ILE A 9 -34.22 2.81 7.97
CA ILE A 9 -33.09 3.25 8.79
C ILE A 9 -31.83 2.77 8.07
N MET A 10 -31.22 3.73 7.37
CA MET A 10 -29.79 3.87 7.08
C MET A 10 -29.09 2.59 6.62
N ALA A 11 -28.95 2.44 5.30
CA ALA A 11 -27.85 1.66 4.75
C ALA A 11 -26.54 2.20 5.34
N PRO A 12 -25.62 1.34 5.83
CA PRO A 12 -24.29 1.80 6.22
C PRO A 12 -23.66 2.44 4.98
N SER A 13 -23.14 3.67 5.15
CA SER A 13 -22.53 4.45 4.09
C SER A 13 -21.65 3.57 3.20
N LEU A 14 -22.07 3.45 1.94
CA LEU A 14 -21.23 2.97 0.85
C LEU A 14 -20.16 4.03 0.62
N VAL A 15 -19.14 4.09 1.48
CA VAL A 15 -17.90 4.75 1.10
C VAL A 15 -17.44 4.00 -0.14
N SER A 16 -17.56 4.64 -1.30
CA SER A 16 -17.13 4.07 -2.56
C SER A 16 -15.66 3.68 -2.44
N PRO A 17 -15.21 2.57 -3.06
CA PRO A 17 -13.79 2.18 -3.03
C PRO A 17 -12.86 3.33 -3.42
N ALA A 18 -13.26 4.14 -4.40
CA ALA A 18 -12.54 5.33 -4.83
C ALA A 18 -12.35 6.41 -3.74
N GLU A 19 -13.29 6.54 -2.80
CA GLU A 19 -13.19 7.48 -1.69
C GLU A 19 -12.24 6.95 -0.62
N SER A 20 -12.27 5.64 -0.34
CA SER A 20 -11.29 4.97 0.53
C SER A 20 -9.88 5.00 -0.03
N GLU A 21 -9.72 4.88 -1.35
CA GLU A 21 -8.43 4.99 -2.05
C GLU A 21 -7.83 6.39 -1.90
N ARG A 22 -8.62 7.45 -2.14
CA ARG A 22 -8.13 8.83 -1.95
C ARG A 22 -7.69 9.09 -0.52
N LEU A 23 -8.49 8.67 0.46
CA LEU A 23 -8.18 8.86 1.87
C LEU A 23 -6.92 8.09 2.26
N ALA A 24 -6.74 6.87 1.75
CA ALA A 24 -5.52 6.09 1.96
C ALA A 24 -4.29 6.73 1.31
N TRP A 25 -4.45 7.32 0.11
CA TRP A 25 -3.40 8.08 -0.56
C TRP A 25 -2.99 9.32 0.25
N GLU A 26 -3.96 10.14 0.69
CA GLU A 26 -3.71 11.33 1.50
C GLU A 26 -3.01 10.97 2.81
N GLN A 27 -3.43 9.89 3.46
CA GLN A 27 -2.79 9.38 4.68
C GLN A 27 -1.36 8.93 4.42
N ALA A 28 -1.09 8.25 3.29
CA ALA A 28 0.25 7.83 2.91
C ALA A 28 1.15 9.01 2.56
N GLU A 29 0.62 10.03 1.87
CA GLU A 29 1.34 11.26 1.56
C GLU A 29 1.65 12.05 2.83
N ALA A 30 0.67 12.23 3.71
CA ALA A 30 0.82 12.95 4.98
C ALA A 30 1.75 12.22 5.96
N ALA A 31 1.69 10.89 6.02
CA ALA A 31 2.64 10.09 6.79
C ALA A 31 4.06 10.24 6.26
N GLY A 32 4.22 10.56 4.96
CA GLY A 32 5.50 10.83 4.36
C GLY A 32 6.50 9.73 4.68
N SER A 33 6.09 8.47 4.53
CA SER A 33 6.86 7.27 4.89
C SER A 33 6.82 6.26 3.74
N SER A 34 7.93 5.58 3.46
CA SER A 34 7.99 4.48 2.50
C SER A 34 6.97 3.40 2.83
N ALA A 35 6.84 3.02 4.11
CA ALA A 35 5.92 1.98 4.58
C ALA A 35 4.45 2.28 4.24
N ALA A 36 4.03 3.54 4.31
CA ALA A 36 2.67 3.94 3.97
C ALA A 36 2.40 3.88 2.47
N LEU A 37 3.37 4.31 1.66
CA LEU A 37 3.30 4.19 0.20
C LEU A 37 3.29 2.72 -0.23
N ILE A 38 4.12 1.89 0.39
CA ILE A 38 4.19 0.44 0.13
C ILE A 38 2.87 -0.24 0.51
N GLN A 39 2.32 0.05 1.69
CA GLN A 39 1.03 -0.50 2.10
C GLN A 39 -0.10 -0.06 1.16
N PHE A 40 -0.08 1.20 0.73
CA PHE A 40 -1.04 1.72 -0.23
C PHE A 40 -0.97 0.95 -1.56
N LEU A 41 0.24 0.73 -2.09
CA LEU A 41 0.47 -0.06 -3.30
C LEU A 41 0.05 -1.53 -3.16
N ALA A 42 0.29 -2.13 -2.01
CA ALA A 42 -0.11 -3.51 -1.73
C ALA A 42 -1.64 -3.69 -1.77
N ARG A 43 -2.38 -2.68 -1.33
CA ARG A 43 -3.85 -2.70 -1.28
C ARG A 43 -4.50 -2.23 -2.58
N ASN A 44 -3.84 -1.32 -3.30
CA ASN A 44 -4.39 -0.65 -4.48
C ASN A 44 -3.38 -0.65 -5.65
N PRO A 45 -3.00 -1.84 -6.19
CA PRO A 45 -1.97 -1.94 -7.22
C PRO A 45 -2.35 -1.34 -8.59
N ASP A 46 -3.66 -1.26 -8.87
CA ASP A 46 -4.26 -0.78 -10.13
C ASP A 46 -4.84 0.64 -10.02
N SER A 47 -4.67 1.30 -8.87
CA SER A 47 -5.24 2.63 -8.65
C SER A 47 -4.49 3.70 -9.44
N PRO A 48 -5.15 4.78 -9.89
CA PRO A 48 -4.47 5.90 -10.56
C PRO A 48 -3.38 6.56 -9.70
N PHE A 49 -3.48 6.45 -8.37
CA PHE A 49 -2.46 6.94 -7.43
C PHE A 49 -1.28 5.98 -7.27
N ALA A 50 -1.36 4.76 -7.80
CA ALA A 50 -0.28 3.78 -7.69
C ALA A 50 0.99 4.27 -8.39
N GLU A 51 0.87 4.87 -9.58
CA GLU A 51 2.02 5.43 -10.30
C GLU A 51 2.71 6.55 -9.49
N GLU A 52 1.94 7.46 -8.91
CA GLU A 52 2.46 8.53 -8.05
C GLU A 52 3.10 7.95 -6.78
N ALA A 53 2.44 6.98 -6.12
CA ALA A 53 2.99 6.31 -4.94
C ALA A 53 4.32 5.61 -5.22
N ARG A 54 4.44 4.95 -6.39
CA ARG A 54 5.68 4.35 -6.87
C ARG A 54 6.77 5.40 -7.09
N ALA A 55 6.45 6.51 -7.75
CA ALA A 55 7.40 7.60 -7.99
C ALA A 55 7.91 8.22 -6.67
N ARG A 56 7.00 8.49 -5.73
CA ARG A 56 7.34 8.97 -4.37
C ARG A 56 8.18 7.96 -3.61
N LEU A 57 7.85 6.68 -3.73
CA LEU A 57 8.62 5.62 -3.10
C LEU A 57 10.02 5.54 -3.70
N ALA A 58 10.17 5.52 -5.03
CA ALA A 58 11.47 5.50 -5.71
C ALA A 58 12.37 6.69 -5.34
N ALA A 59 11.79 7.87 -5.10
CA ALA A 59 12.52 9.04 -4.60
C ALA A 59 13.09 8.83 -3.18
N ARG A 60 12.49 7.95 -2.37
CA ARG A 60 12.97 7.63 -1.02
C ARG A 60 14.07 6.59 -1.07
N ARG A 61 15.31 7.03 -0.85
CA ARG A 61 16.50 6.18 -0.76
C ARG A 61 16.89 5.79 0.67
N SER A 62 16.01 6.05 1.64
CA SER A 62 16.26 5.71 3.04
C SER A 62 15.07 4.94 3.59
N PRO A 63 15.33 3.94 4.44
CA PRO A 63 14.26 3.21 5.07
C PRO A 63 13.61 4.09 6.13
N ASP A 64 12.34 3.83 6.40
CA ASP A 64 11.66 4.48 7.52
C ASP A 64 12.25 4.02 8.86
N PRO A 65 12.04 4.80 9.93
CA PRO A 65 12.36 4.34 11.27
C PRO A 65 11.65 3.01 11.58
N PRO A 66 12.31 2.09 12.30
CA PRO A 66 11.69 0.85 12.74
C PRO A 66 10.41 1.14 13.53
N GLY A 67 9.40 0.28 13.40
CA GLY A 67 8.08 0.47 13.99
C GLY A 67 7.15 1.43 13.23
N THR A 68 7.61 2.07 12.15
CA THR A 68 6.73 2.81 11.23
C THR A 68 5.85 1.85 10.44
N ALA A 69 6.42 0.76 9.93
CA ALA A 69 5.65 -0.28 9.25
C ALA A 69 4.60 -0.90 10.19
N GLU A 70 4.93 -1.17 11.45
CA GLU A 70 3.96 -1.71 12.43
C GLU A 70 2.77 -0.77 12.67
N ARG A 71 3.02 0.53 12.82
CA ARG A 71 1.94 1.52 13.02
C ARG A 71 1.04 1.68 11.80
N VAL A 72 1.56 1.45 10.60
CA VAL A 72 0.88 1.73 9.34
C VAL A 72 0.24 0.47 8.77
N ALA A 73 1.05 -0.57 8.61
CA ALA A 73 0.70 -1.83 7.96
C ALA A 73 0.18 -2.92 8.92
N GLY A 74 0.41 -2.80 10.22
CA GLY A 74 -0.08 -3.77 11.21
C GLY A 74 0.41 -5.19 10.91
N THR A 75 -0.51 -6.07 10.51
CA THR A 75 -0.19 -7.47 10.16
C THR A 75 0.77 -7.59 8.98
N ASP A 76 0.72 -6.65 8.03
CA ASP A 76 1.57 -6.66 6.84
C ASP A 76 2.93 -5.99 7.09
N ALA A 77 3.22 -5.54 8.32
CA ALA A 77 4.40 -4.74 8.64
C ALA A 77 5.71 -5.44 8.33
N ASP A 78 5.82 -6.74 8.63
CA ASP A 78 6.99 -7.56 8.30
C ASP A 78 7.29 -7.52 6.80
N VAL A 79 6.27 -7.75 5.98
CA VAL A 79 6.41 -7.78 4.52
C VAL A 79 6.73 -6.39 3.96
N VAL A 80 6.09 -5.35 4.49
CA VAL A 80 6.32 -3.95 4.10
C VAL A 80 7.76 -3.54 4.42
N GLU A 81 8.26 -3.86 5.62
CA GLU A 81 9.63 -3.55 6.02
C GLU A 81 10.66 -4.37 5.23
N ALA A 82 10.40 -5.67 5.03
CA ALA A 82 11.26 -6.53 4.24
C ALA A 82 11.37 -6.03 2.78
N PHE A 83 10.27 -5.60 2.19
CA PHE A 83 10.25 -5.01 0.85
C PHE A 83 11.04 -3.70 0.79
N ASP A 84 10.82 -2.77 1.72
CA ASP A 84 11.53 -1.49 1.76
C ASP A 84 13.05 -1.69 1.88
N ARG A 85 13.46 -2.58 2.80
CA ARG A 85 14.86 -2.97 2.97
C ARG A 85 15.44 -3.60 1.71
N ALA A 86 14.71 -4.52 1.09
CA ALA A 86 15.15 -5.22 -0.11
C ALA A 86 15.36 -4.24 -1.28
N ARG A 87 14.40 -3.33 -1.50
CA ARG A 87 14.46 -2.26 -2.49
C ARG A 87 15.71 -1.39 -2.34
N LEU A 88 16.08 -1.05 -1.11
CA LEU A 88 17.23 -0.19 -0.81
C LEU A 88 18.57 -0.92 -0.87
N ALA A 89 18.57 -2.22 -0.55
CA ALA A 89 19.76 -3.07 -0.66
C ALA A 89 20.10 -3.42 -2.12
N GLY A 90 19.10 -3.46 -3.00
CA GLY A 90 19.28 -3.63 -4.44
C GLY A 90 18.68 -4.94 -4.99
N PRO A 91 18.98 -5.29 -6.24
CA PRO A 91 18.27 -6.34 -6.97
C PRO A 91 18.41 -7.73 -6.35
N ASP A 92 19.57 -8.07 -5.76
CA ASP A 92 19.74 -9.38 -5.13
C ASP A 92 18.88 -9.55 -3.88
N ALA A 93 18.70 -8.48 -3.10
CA ALA A 93 17.80 -8.49 -1.95
C ALA A 93 16.33 -8.55 -2.38
N LEU A 94 15.94 -7.85 -3.46
CA LEU A 94 14.61 -7.95 -4.05
C LEU A 94 14.31 -9.38 -4.53
N ARG A 95 15.28 -10.08 -5.14
CA ARG A 95 15.13 -11.50 -5.49
C ARG A 95 14.92 -12.39 -4.26
N GLY A 96 15.67 -12.13 -3.17
CA GLY A 96 15.47 -12.81 -1.89
C GLY A 96 14.07 -12.57 -1.31
N PHE A 97 13.59 -11.33 -1.36
CA PHE A 97 12.22 -10.99 -0.96
C PHE A 97 11.19 -11.75 -1.79
N LEU A 98 11.34 -11.80 -3.12
CA LEU A 98 10.45 -12.56 -4.01
C LEU A 98 10.42 -14.06 -3.71
N ALA A 99 11.55 -14.65 -3.34
CA ALA A 99 11.62 -16.06 -2.98
C ALA A 99 10.84 -16.38 -1.70
N GLN A 100 10.78 -15.44 -0.75
CA GLN A 100 10.07 -15.60 0.53
C GLN A 100 8.61 -15.13 0.48
N HIS A 101 8.33 -14.04 -0.23
CA HIS A 101 7.05 -13.33 -0.24
C HIS A 101 6.40 -13.30 -1.65
N GLY A 102 6.69 -14.28 -2.50
CA GLY A 102 6.21 -14.32 -3.89
C GLY A 102 4.69 -14.41 -4.07
N THR A 103 3.94 -14.73 -3.02
CA THR A 103 2.47 -14.73 -3.00
C THR A 103 1.86 -13.40 -2.60
N HIS A 104 2.66 -12.45 -2.11
CA HIS A 104 2.19 -11.15 -1.65
C HIS A 104 2.02 -10.18 -2.84
N PRO A 105 1.04 -9.26 -2.84
CA PRO A 105 0.89 -8.26 -3.92
C PRO A 105 2.14 -7.40 -4.16
N LEU A 106 2.94 -7.16 -3.11
CA LEU A 106 4.23 -6.47 -3.23
C LEU A 106 5.28 -7.22 -4.05
N ALA A 107 5.11 -8.52 -4.28
CA ALA A 107 5.99 -9.28 -5.16
C ALA A 107 5.95 -8.75 -6.60
N GLU A 108 4.79 -8.32 -7.08
CA GLU A 108 4.70 -7.73 -8.42
C GLU A 108 5.49 -6.42 -8.51
N GLU A 109 5.40 -5.59 -7.47
CA GLU A 109 6.17 -4.35 -7.39
C GLU A 109 7.68 -4.62 -7.32
N ALA A 110 8.10 -5.61 -6.52
CA ALA A 110 9.50 -6.02 -6.45
C ALA A 110 10.02 -6.51 -7.80
N ARG A 111 9.20 -7.27 -8.53
CA ARG A 111 9.54 -7.79 -9.85
C ARG A 111 9.62 -6.68 -10.89
N ARG A 112 8.76 -5.66 -10.82
CA ARG A 112 8.88 -4.46 -11.66
C ARG A 112 10.14 -3.67 -11.35
N LEU A 113 10.47 -3.47 -10.08
CA LEU A 113 11.72 -2.81 -9.70
C LEU A 113 12.95 -3.55 -10.21
N LEU A 114 12.90 -4.87 -10.36
CA LEU A 114 13.98 -5.65 -10.98
C LEU A 114 14.07 -5.51 -12.50
N ASP A 115 12.94 -5.28 -13.18
CA ASP A 115 12.85 -5.17 -14.64
C ASP A 115 13.24 -3.77 -15.14
N GLY A 116 12.97 -2.72 -14.34
CA GLY A 116 13.21 -1.32 -14.70
C GLY A 116 14.55 -0.71 -14.25
N GLN A 117 15.50 -1.50 -13.74
CA GLN A 117 16.86 -1.08 -13.33
C GLN A 117 17.88 -1.35 -14.42
#